data_AF-A0A2V8B7C2-F1
#
_entry.id   AF-A0A2V8B7C2-F1
#
_cell.length_a   1.000
_cell.length_b   1.000
_cell.length_c   1.000
_cell.angle_alpha   90.00
_cell.angle_beta   90.00
_cell.angle_gamma   90.00
#
_symmetry.space_group_name_H-M   'P 1'
#
loop_
_entity.id
_entity.type
_entity.pdbx_description
1 polymer ?
#
loop_
_entity_poly.entity_id
_entity_poly.type
_entity_poly.pdbx_seq_one_letter_code
_entity_poly.pdbx_strand_id
1 'polypeptide(L)' 'MIRRIVSVALDQPLFMLMLLVLFVAGGLAAFQSLPVEAFPDVTDVQVTVITLFPGHAPEEVEKQITIPLEIGLSG' A
#
# COMPACT_ATOMS: atom_id res chain seq x y z
N MET A 1 -2.92 -31.06 25.56
CA MET A 1 -3.53 -30.30 24.45
C MET A 1 -3.07 -30.78 23.08
N ILE A 2 -1.77 -30.80 22.77
CA ILE A 2 -1.24 -31.22 21.44
C ILE A 2 -1.75 -32.60 20.99
N ARG A 3 -1.75 -33.60 21.89
CA ARG A 3 -2.30 -34.94 21.58
C ARG A 3 -3.76 -34.95 21.12
N ARG A 4 -4.57 -34.02 21.62
CA ARG A 4 -6.00 -33.90 21.26
C ARG A 4 -6.20 -33.26 19.89
N ILE A 5 -5.31 -32.33 19.51
CA ILE A 5 -5.32 -31.72 18.18
C ILE A 5 -4.89 -32.76 17.14
N VAL A 6 -3.85 -33.54 17.46
CA VAL A 6 -3.35 -34.62 16.59
C VAL A 6 -4.39 -35.73 16.44
N SER A 7 -5.09 -36.14 17.52
CA SER A 7 -6.14 -37.16 17.40
C SER A 7 -7.29 -36.69 16.52
N VAL A 8 -7.77 -35.46 16.70
CA VAL A 8 -8.84 -34.90 15.85
C VAL A 8 -8.41 -34.77 14.38
N ALA A 9 -7.15 -34.41 14.13
CA ALA A 9 -6.59 -34.37 12.77
C ALA A 9 -6.53 -35.75 12.10
N LEU A 10 -6.27 -36.81 12.87
CA LEU A 10 -6.20 -38.19 12.38
C LEU A 10 -7.59 -38.83 12.24
N ASP A 11 -8.55 -38.48 13.10
CA ASP A 11 -9.91 -39.04 13.10
C ASP A 11 -10.76 -38.51 11.93
N GLN A 12 -10.46 -37.31 11.42
CA GLN A 12 -11.19 -36.69 10.30
C GLN A 12 -10.26 -36.29 9.14
N PRO A 13 -9.68 -37.28 8.42
CA PRO A 13 -8.73 -37.02 7.34
C PRO A 13 -9.36 -36.26 6.17
N LEU A 14 -10.65 -36.46 5.89
CA LEU A 14 -11.36 -35.74 4.84
C LEU A 14 -11.49 -34.25 5.14
N PHE A 15 -11.74 -33.88 6.40
CA PHE A 15 -11.84 -32.49 6.82
C PHE A 15 -10.47 -31.80 6.72
N MET A 16 -9.41 -32.46 7.18
CA MET A 16 -8.04 -31.96 7.04
C MET A 16 -7.63 -31.79 5.56
N LEU A 17 -8.03 -32.72 4.69
CA LEU A 17 -7.77 -32.64 3.25
C LEU A 17 -8.51 -31.44 2.61
N MET A 18 -9.78 -31.21 2.95
CA MET A 18 -10.50 -30.03 2.47
C MET A 18 -9.85 -28.72 2.91
N LEU A 19 -9.40 -28.67 4.17
CA LEU A 19 -8.73 -27.49 4.73
C LEU A 19 -7.40 -27.22 4.01
N LEU A 20 -6.64 -28.28 3.72
CA LEU A 20 -5.43 -28.20 2.89
C LEU A 20 -5.74 -27.67 1.48
N VAL A 21 -6.75 -28.22 0.81
CA VAL A 21 -7.14 -27.79 -0.55
C VAL A 21 -7.55 -26.32 -0.55
N LEU A 22 -8.36 -25.90 0.42
CA LEU A 22 -8.77 -24.51 0.57
C LEU A 22 -7.56 -23.58 0.78
N PHE A 23 -6.63 -24.01 1.63
CA PHE A 23 -5.40 -23.26 1.90
C PHE A 23 -4.53 -23.11 0.64
N VAL A 24 -4.36 -24.19 -0.13
CA VAL A 24 -3.60 -24.18 -1.40
C VAL A 24 -4.30 -23.30 -2.44
N ALA A 25 -5.63 -23.42 -2.58
CA ALA A 25 -6.41 -22.60 -3.50
C ALA A 25 -6.33 -21.11 -3.15
N GLY A 26 -6.45 -20.76 -1.86
CA GLY A 26 -6.27 -19.39 -1.38
C GLY A 26 -4.85 -18.88 -1.61
N GLY A 27 -3.84 -19.72 -1.40
CA GLY A 27 -2.44 -19.38 -1.67
C GLY A 27 -2.17 -19.12 -3.15
N LEU A 28 -2.74 -19.94 -4.05
CA LEU A 28 -2.63 -19.75 -5.50
C LEU A 28 -3.32 -18.46 -5.96
N ALA A 29 -4.51 -18.17 -5.44
CA ALA A 29 -5.21 -16.92 -5.74
C ALA A 29 -4.42 -15.70 -5.26
N ALA A 30 -3.87 -15.76 -4.04
CA ALA A 30 -3.02 -14.70 -3.48
C ALA A 30 -1.75 -14.50 -4.32
N PHE A 31 -1.10 -15.59 -4.73
CA PHE A 31 0.09 -15.56 -5.56
C PHE A 31 -0.16 -14.90 -6.93
N GLN A 32 -1.32 -15.15 -7.54
CA GLN A 32 -1.71 -14.49 -8.79
C GLN A 32 -2.02 -13.00 -8.61
N SER A 33 -2.53 -12.62 -7.44
CA SER A 33 -2.85 -11.22 -7.13
C SER A 33 -1.67 -10.39 -6.62
N LEU A 34 -0.51 -11.02 -6.36
CA LEU A 34 0.64 -10.31 -5.83
C LEU A 34 1.22 -9.38 -6.91
N PRO A 35 1.25 -8.06 -6.69
CA PRO A 35 1.89 -7.15 -7.62
C PRO A 35 3.40 -7.43 -7.63
N VAL A 36 3.92 -7.74 -8.80
CA VAL A 36 5.36 -7.95 -9.01
C VAL A 36 5.98 -6.61 -9.39
N GLU A 37 6.60 -5.96 -8.42
CA GLU A 37 7.36 -4.72 -8.65
C GLU A 37 8.84 -5.06 -8.85
N ALA A 38 9.41 -4.59 -9.96
CA ALA A 38 10.80 -4.91 -10.35
C ALA A 38 11.84 -4.21 -9.47
N PHE A 39 11.44 -3.10 -8.85
CA PHE A 39 12.28 -2.30 -7.98
C PHE A 39 11.41 -1.76 -6.84
N PRO A 40 11.96 -1.63 -5.63
CA PRO A 40 11.27 -0.88 -4.59
C PRO A 40 11.09 0.56 -5.06
N ASP A 41 9.91 1.15 -4.81
CA ASP A 41 9.72 2.58 -5.01
C ASP A 41 10.61 3.33 -4.02
N VAL A 42 11.67 3.93 -4.55
CA VAL A 42 12.66 4.74 -3.81
C VAL A 42 12.39 6.24 -4.01
N THR A 43 11.25 6.60 -4.58
CA THR A 43 10.88 7.99 -4.81
C THR A 43 10.44 8.61 -3.49
N ASP A 44 11.00 9.77 -3.17
CA ASP A 44 10.52 10.56 -2.04
C ASP A 44 9.07 10.99 -2.29
N VAL A 45 8.26 11.06 -1.22
CA VAL A 45 6.87 11.53 -1.31
C VAL A 45 6.89 13.03 -1.63
N GLN A 46 6.66 13.38 -2.89
CA GLN A 46 6.60 14.76 -3.35
C GLN A 46 5.16 15.19 -3.64
N VAL A 47 4.80 16.39 -3.19
CA VAL A 47 3.52 17.04 -3.52
C VAL A 47 3.81 18.29 -4.34
N THR A 48 3.25 18.36 -5.55
CA THR A 48 3.39 19.53 -6.43
C THR A 48 2.16 20.43 -6.34
N VAL A 49 2.38 21.71 -6.05
CA VAL A 49 1.32 22.73 -6.03
C VAL A 49 1.59 23.74 -7.15
N ILE A 50 0.60 23.93 -8.03
CA ILE A 50 0.67 24.87 -9.15
C ILE A 50 -0.37 25.95 -8.92
N THR A 51 0.07 27.20 -8.78
CA THR A 51 -0.80 28.38 -8.68
C THR A 51 -0.62 29.26 -9.91
N LEU A 52 -1.75 29.67 -10.51
CA LEU A 52 -1.75 30.53 -11.69
C LEU A 52 -2.16 31.95 -11.27
N PHE A 53 -1.26 32.91 -11.47
CA PHE A 53 -1.53 34.33 -11.21
C PHE A 53 -1.18 35.20 -12.43
N PRO A 54 -2.04 35.18 -13.48
CA PRO A 54 -1.74 35.80 -14.77
C PRO A 54 -1.78 37.33 -14.69
N GLY A 55 -0.87 37.99 -15.42
CA GLY A 55 -0.83 39.45 -15.51
C GLY A 55 -0.02 40.15 -14.42
N HIS A 56 0.55 39.40 -13.48
CA HIS A 56 1.41 39.93 -12.41
C HIS A 56 2.89 39.75 -12.72
N ALA A 57 3.71 40.66 -12.18
CA ALA A 57 5.15 40.55 -12.26
C ALA A 57 5.63 39.34 -11.44
N PRO A 58 6.71 38.64 -11.87
CA PRO A 58 7.23 37.48 -11.13
C PRO A 58 7.52 37.76 -9.65
N GLU A 59 8.02 38.96 -9.32
CA GLU A 59 8.30 39.37 -7.94
C GLU A 59 7.04 39.47 -7.08
N GLU A 60 5.91 39.86 -7.68
CA GLU A 60 4.65 39.98 -6.96
C GLU A 60 4.01 38.60 -6.73
N VAL A 61 4.14 37.69 -7.71
CA VAL A 61 3.74 36.29 -7.57
C VAL A 61 4.53 35.62 -6.44
N GLU A 62 5.84 35.84 -6.38
CA GLU A 62 6.70 35.29 -5.32
C GLU A 62 6.28 35.78 -3.92
N LYS A 63 6.13 37.10 -3.76
CA LYS A 63 5.81 37.73 -2.48
C LYS A 63 4.40 37.43 -1.98
N GLN A 64 3.42 37.38 -2.87
CA GLN A 64 2.01 37.24 -2.48
C GLN A 64 1.52 35.80 -2.52
N ILE A 65 2.10 34.95 -3.36
CA ILE A 65 1.63 33.57 -3.56
C ILE A 65 2.67 32.56 -3.06
N THR A 66 3.88 32.55 -3.60
CA THR A 66 4.87 31.49 -3.32
C THR A 66 5.31 31.49 -1.86
N ILE A 67 5.78 32.62 -1.31
CA ILE A 67 6.29 32.69 0.07
C ILE A 67 5.21 32.35 1.11
N PRO A 68 3.99 32.92 1.06
CA PRO A 68 2.93 32.54 2.00
C PRO A 68 2.54 31.06 1.90
N LEU A 69 2.57 30.49 0.68
CA LEU A 69 2.27 29.08 0.46
C LEU A 69 3.35 28.17 1.07
N GLU A 70 4.63 28.48 0.87
CA GLU A 70 5.75 27.75 1.48
C GLU A 70 5.69 27.79 3.01
N ILE A 71 5.42 28.96 3.60
CA ILE A 71 5.29 29.11 5.05
C ILE A 71 4.10 28.31 5.58
N GLY A 72 2.96 28.33 4.89
CA GLY A 72 1.78 27.57 5.29
C GLY A 72 1.95 26.05 5.19
N LEU A 73 2.81 25.58 4.29
CA LEU A 73 3.14 24.16 4.10
C LEU A 73 4.29 23.67 4.98
N SER A 74 5.13 24.58 5.50
CA SER A 74 6.27 24.27 6.37
C SER A 74 5.88 24.05 7.85
N GLY A 75 4.59 23.89 8.15
CA GLY A 75 4.05 23.67 9.50
C GLY A 75 4.38 22.30 10.10
#